data_AF-A0A3D3LQV6-F1
#
_entry.id   AF-A0A3D3LQV6-F1
#
_cell.length_a   1.000
_cell.length_b   1.000
_cell.length_c   1.000
_cell.angle_alpha   90.00
_cell.angle_beta   90.00
_cell.angle_gamma   90.00
#
_symmetry.space_group_name_H-M   'P 1'
#
loop_
_entity.id
_entity.type
_entity.pdbx_description
1 polymer ?
#
loop_
_entity_poly.entity_id
_entity_poly.type
_entity_poly.pdbx_seq_one_letter_code
_entity_poly.pdbx_strand_id
1 'polypeptide(L)' 'MNKGMNSVNFNGGNLPSGIYFVKLTSGIYTSTQKIMLLK' A
#
# COMPACT_ATOMS: atom_id res chain seq x y z
N MET A 1 16.33 -10.70 12.68
CA MET A 1 16.12 -10.85 11.23
C MET A 1 14.88 -11.72 11.02
N ASN A 2 13.69 -11.13 10.87
CA ASN A 2 12.51 -11.90 10.50
C ASN A 2 12.02 -11.35 9.16
N LYS A 3 12.61 -11.84 8.06
CA LYS A 3 12.14 -11.54 6.70
C LYS A 3 10.94 -12.45 6.46
N GLY A 4 9.75 -11.95 6.78
CA GLY A 4 8.48 -12.62 6.52
C GLY A 4 7.70 -11.92 5.43
N MET A 5 6.83 -12.67 4.74
CA MET A 5 5.81 -12.06 3.89
C MET A 5 4.76 -11.42 4.80
N ASN A 6 4.59 -10.10 4.68
CA ASN A 6 3.62 -9.34 5.45
C ASN A 6 2.56 -8.80 4.51
N SER A 7 1.29 -9.00 4.85
CA SER A 7 0.15 -8.44 4.12
C SER A 7 -0.54 -7.38 4.97
N VAL A 8 -1.04 -6.34 4.32
CA VAL A 8 -1.85 -5.28 4.94
C VAL A 8 -3.11 -5.12 4.12
N ASN A 9 -4.25 -4.97 4.80
CA ASN A 9 -5.51 -4.68 4.14
C ASN A 9 -5.65 -3.17 3.91
N PHE A 10 -5.92 -2.78 2.67
CA PHE A 10 -6.21 -1.41 2.31
C PHE A 10 -7.72 -1.23 2.10
N ASN A 11 -8.39 -0.59 3.06
CA ASN A 11 -9.81 -0.23 2.92
C ASN A 11 -9.96 1.10 2.18
N GLY A 12 -10.27 1.04 0.88
CA GLY A 12 -10.53 2.18 0.02
C GLY A 12 -12.00 2.64 -0.07
N GLY A 13 -12.91 2.13 0.78
CA GLY A 13 -14.36 2.33 0.62
C GLY A 13 -14.82 3.80 0.57
N ASN A 14 -14.12 4.67 1.30
CA ASN A 14 -14.44 6.11 1.37
C ASN A 14 -13.63 6.96 0.39
N LEU A 15 -12.87 6.33 -0.52
CA LEU A 15 -12.06 7.01 -1.52
C LEU A 15 -12.73 6.93 -2.90
N PRO A 16 -12.62 7.99 -3.74
CA PRO A 16 -13.09 7.94 -5.11
C PRO A 16 -12.23 7.00 -5.95
N SER A 17 -12.81 6.44 -7.03
CA SER A 17 -12.04 5.71 -8.04
C SER A 17 -10.91 6.59 -8.58
N GLY A 18 -9.72 6.05 -8.74
CA GLY A 18 -8.55 6.84 -9.12
C GLY A 18 -7.23 6.14 -8.89
N ILE A 19 -6.14 6.84 -9.21
CA ILE A 19 -4.77 6.36 -9.03
C ILE A 19 -4.26 6.83 -7.68
N TYR A 20 -3.70 5.91 -6.90
CA TYR A 20 -3.12 6.17 -5.59
C TYR A 20 -1.67 5.69 -5.53
N PHE A 21 -0.83 6.43 -4.82
CA PHE A 21 0.53 6.01 -4.49
C PHE A 21 0.58 5.59 -3.03
N VAL A 22 0.91 4.32 -2.77
CA VAL A 22 1.02 3.74 -1.43
C VAL A 22 2.49 3.64 -1.07
N LYS A 23 2.87 4.24 0.05
CA LYS A 23 4.22 4.18 0.60
C LYS A 23 4.28 3.16 1.74
N LEU A 24 5.15 2.16 1.61
CA LEU A 24 5.47 1.18 2.64
C LEU A 24 6.82 1.53 3.24
N THR A 25 6.90 1.65 4.57
CA THR A 25 8.15 1.92 5.30
C THR A 25 8.40 0.85 6.35
N SER A 26 9.62 0.30 6.37
CA SER A 26 10.06 -0.69 7.36
C SER A 26 11.50 -0.39 7.77
N GLY A 27 11.67 0.20 8.96
CA GLY A 27 12.97 0.72 9.41
C GLY A 27 13.55 1.71 8.39
N ILE A 28 14.70 1.37 7.81
CA ILE A 28 15.39 2.18 6.79
C ILE A 28 14.90 1.93 5.36
N TYR A 29 14.03 0.94 5.14
CA TYR A 29 13.53 0.59 3.81
C TYR A 29 12.24 1.34 3.50
N THR A 30 12.17 1.93 2.31
CA THR A 30 10.97 2.58 1.76
C THR A 30 10.67 2.00 0.39
N SER A 31 9.41 1.68 0.13
CA SER A 31 8.91 1.28 -1.20
C SER A 31 7.63 2.04 -1.51
N THR A 32 7.46 2.45 -2.76
CA THR A 32 6.24 3.13 -3.23
C THR A 32 5.61 2.29 -4.34
N GLN A 33 4.31 2.09 -4.26
CA GLN A 33 3.52 1.33 -5.22
C GLN A 33 2.40 2.20 -5.79
N LYS A 34 2.23 2.18 -7.11
CA LYS A 34 1.10 2.82 -7.79
C LYS A 34 -0.03 1.80 -7.90
N ILE A 35 -1.20 2.14 -7.36
CA ILE A 35 -2.41 1.31 -7.43
C ILE A 35 -3.55 2.08 -8.10
N MET A 36 -4.52 1.36 -8.66
CA MET A 36 -5.75 1.92 -9.18
C MET A 36 -6.91 1.40 -8.34
N LEU A 37 -7.68 2.31 -7.74
CA LEU A 37 -8.92 2.00 -7.07
C LEU A 37 -10.05 2.08 -8.09
N LEU A 38 -10.76 0.97 -8.27
CA LEU A 38 -11.95 0.84 -9.11
C LEU A 38 -13.13 0.45 -8.20
N LYS A 39 -14.30 1.03 -8.48
CA LYS A 39 -15.57 0.67 -7.84
C LYS A 39 -16.36 -0.26 -8.75
#